data_AF-A0AAU6E3W0-F1
#
_entry.id   AF-A0AAU6E3W0-F1
#
_cell.length_a   1.000
_cell.length_b   1.000
_cell.length_c   1.000
_cell.angle_alpha   90.00
_cell.angle_beta   90.00
_cell.angle_gamma   90.00
#
_symmetry.space_group_name_H-M   'P 1'
#
loop_
_entity.id
_entity.type
_entity.pdbx_description
1 polymer ?
#
loop_
_entity_poly.entity_id
_entity_poly.type
_entity_poly.pdbx_seq_one_letter_code
_entity_poly.pdbx_strand_id
1 'polypeptide(L)' 'MKHARRLVIASLATVAWLIPAGTPAHASECYQDFNHNYNVLRSQGYSHEVAFSDALITYEECLETTRHSPEP' A
#
# COMPACT_ATOMS: atom_id res chain seq x y z
N MET A 1 17.17 -14.41 -43.37
CA MET A 1 16.53 -14.25 -42.04
C MET A 1 17.18 -13.07 -41.33
N LYS A 2 16.55 -11.88 -41.35
CA LYS A 2 17.10 -10.63 -40.81
C LYS A 2 16.47 -10.34 -39.45
N HIS A 3 17.33 -10.09 -38.45
CA HIS A 3 16.97 -9.83 -37.07
C HIS A 3 16.20 -8.51 -36.92
N ALA A 4 15.08 -8.54 -36.21
CA ALA A 4 14.41 -7.34 -35.71
C ALA A 4 14.16 -7.51 -34.21
N ARG A 5 15.20 -7.24 -33.41
CA ARG A 5 15.03 -6.87 -32.00
C ARG A 5 14.34 -5.50 -31.98
N ARG A 6 13.03 -5.47 -31.70
CA ARG A 6 12.32 -4.22 -31.44
C ARG A 6 12.16 -4.05 -29.93
N LEU A 7 12.69 -2.93 -29.45
CA LEU A 7 12.71 -2.47 -28.07
C LEU A 7 11.30 -2.50 -27.46
N VAL A 8 11.19 -3.10 -26.28
CA VAL A 8 10.05 -2.95 -25.39
C VAL A 8 10.24 -1.61 -24.67
N ILE A 9 9.46 -0.60 -25.07
CA ILE A 9 9.40 0.68 -24.37
C ILE A 9 8.59 0.43 -23.09
N ALA A 10 9.29 0.42 -21.97
CA ALA A 10 8.71 0.45 -20.64
C ALA A 10 8.00 1.80 -20.43
N SER A 11 6.70 1.83 -20.68
CA SER A 11 5.85 2.97 -20.30
C SER A 11 5.57 2.90 -18.80
N LEU A 12 6.49 3.45 -18.01
CA LEU A 12 6.37 3.64 -16.57
C LEU A 12 5.34 4.74 -16.27
N ALA A 13 4.28 4.32 -15.57
CA ALA A 13 3.53 5.02 -14.53
C ALA A 13 3.39 6.55 -14.62
N THR A 14 2.21 7.03 -15.00
CA THR A 14 1.71 8.34 -14.57
C THR A 14 0.25 8.23 -14.13
N VAL A 15 0.03 7.71 -12.92
CA VAL A 15 -1.20 7.96 -12.16
C VAL A 15 -0.78 8.36 -10.74
N ALA A 16 -0.24 9.57 -10.63
CA ALA A 16 0.20 10.16 -9.36
C ALA A 16 -0.53 11.48 -9.13
N TRP A 17 -1.86 11.47 -9.12
CA TRP A 17 -2.64 12.65 -8.79
C TRP A 17 -3.84 12.27 -7.93
N LEU A 18 -3.95 12.95 -6.78
CA LEU A 18 -4.99 12.89 -5.73
C LEU A 18 -4.60 12.10 -4.46
N ILE A 19 -3.46 12.44 -3.84
CA ILE A 19 -3.30 12.26 -2.39
C ILE A 19 -3.61 13.63 -1.75
N PRO A 20 -4.58 13.75 -0.84
CA PRO A 20 -4.86 15.00 -0.14
C PRO A 20 -3.60 15.49 0.59
N ALA A 21 -3.19 16.73 0.34
CA ALA A 21 -1.97 17.35 0.84
C ALA A 21 -1.99 17.69 2.35
N GLY A 22 -2.57 16.82 3.18
CA GLY A 22 -2.75 17.06 4.62
C GLY A 22 -2.61 15.84 5.52
N THR A 23 -2.48 14.64 4.97
CA THR A 23 -2.05 13.47 5.75
C THR A 23 -0.53 13.38 5.68
N PRO A 24 0.19 13.27 6.82
CA PRO A 24 1.62 12.96 6.76
C PRO A 24 1.78 11.71 5.89
N ALA A 25 2.76 11.73 4.97
CA ALA A 25 2.91 10.68 3.94
C ALA A 25 2.86 9.27 4.56
N HIS A 26 3.41 9.10 5.76
CA HIS A 26 3.39 7.85 6.51
C HIS A 26 2.02 7.42 7.04
N ALA A 27 1.13 8.35 7.44
CA ALA A 27 -0.25 7.97 7.78
C ALA A 27 -1.02 7.46 6.55
N SER A 28 -0.67 7.96 5.36
CA SER A 28 -1.24 7.46 4.12
C SER A 28 -0.70 6.08 3.73
N GLU A 29 0.55 5.77 4.04
CA GLU A 29 1.17 4.44 3.84
C GLU A 29 0.56 3.39 4.78
N CYS A 30 0.45 3.68 6.09
CA CYS A 30 -0.17 2.76 7.04
C CYS A 30 -1.62 2.42 6.65
N TYR A 31 -2.37 3.40 6.15
CA TYR A 31 -3.75 3.18 5.69
C TYR A 31 -3.82 2.34 4.40
N GLN A 32 -2.82 2.45 3.51
CA GLN A 32 -2.73 1.59 2.33
C GLN A 32 -2.47 0.14 2.74
N ASP A 33 -1.57 -0.09 3.69
CA ASP A 33 -1.27 -1.43 4.21
C ASP A 33 -2.49 -2.06 4.90
N PHE A 34 -3.21 -1.27 5.70
CA PHE A 34 -4.50 -1.67 6.27
C PHE A 34 -5.47 -2.17 5.17
N ASN A 35 -5.70 -1.36 4.14
CA ASN A 35 -6.63 -1.70 3.07
C ASN A 35 -6.16 -2.92 2.28
N HIS A 36 -4.86 -3.05 2.05
CA HIS A 36 -4.29 -4.20 1.37
C HIS A 36 -4.54 -5.49 2.17
N ASN A 37 -4.15 -5.51 3.44
CA ASN A 37 -4.28 -6.69 4.31
C ASN A 37 -5.74 -7.09 4.51
N TYR A 38 -6.62 -6.11 4.73
CA TYR A 38 -8.05 -6.35 4.84
C TYR A 38 -8.59 -7.03 3.57
N ASN A 39 -8.28 -6.51 2.38
CA ASN A 39 -8.79 -7.08 1.13
C ASN A 39 -8.21 -8.47 0.84
N VAL A 40 -6.93 -8.69 1.15
CA VAL A 40 -6.30 -10.02 1.03
C VAL A 40 -7.01 -11.04 1.92
N LEU A 41 -7.22 -10.73 3.20
CA LEU A 41 -7.93 -11.62 4.14
C LEU A 41 -9.38 -11.86 3.70
N ARG A 42 -10.09 -10.83 3.23
CA ARG A 42 -11.44 -10.99 2.67
C ARG A 42 -11.45 -11.91 1.45
N SER A 43 -10.47 -11.80 0.55
CA SER A 43 -10.33 -12.67 -0.63
C SER A 43 -10.02 -14.14 -0.28
N GLN A 44 -9.39 -14.37 0.87
CA GLN A 44 -9.10 -15.72 1.41
C GLN A 44 -10.30 -16.33 2.14
N GLY A 45 -11.38 -15.59 2.32
CA GLY A 45 -12.63 -16.06 2.92
C GLY A 45 -12.78 -15.80 4.42
N TYR A 46 -11.88 -15.01 5.04
CA TYR A 46 -12.01 -14.60 6.44
C TYR A 46 -13.24 -13.72 6.64
N SER A 47 -13.89 -13.81 7.81
CA SER A 47 -15.01 -12.94 8.15
C SER A 47 -14.58 -11.47 8.19
N HIS A 48 -15.55 -10.55 8.07
CA HIS A 48 -15.26 -9.12 8.19
C HIS A 48 -14.57 -8.77 9.51
N GLU A 49 -15.03 -9.36 10.62
CA GLU A 49 -14.49 -9.11 11.96
C GLU A 49 -13.03 -9.54 12.08
N VAL A 50 -12.69 -10.74 11.59
CA VAL A 50 -11.31 -11.25 11.64
C VAL A 50 -10.41 -10.45 10.71
N ALA A 51 -10.84 -10.23 9.46
CA ALA A 51 -10.06 -9.46 8.48
C ALA A 51 -9.80 -8.02 8.94
N PHE A 52 -10.79 -7.40 9.59
CA PHE A 52 -10.65 -6.05 10.14
C PHE A 52 -9.73 -6.02 11.35
N SER A 53 -9.90 -6.94 12.30
CA SER A 53 -9.07 -7.02 13.50
C SER A 53 -7.59 -7.22 13.15
N ASP A 54 -7.29 -8.15 12.23
CA ASP A 54 -5.91 -8.41 11.80
C ASP A 54 -5.31 -7.22 11.06
N ALA A 55 -6.06 -6.62 10.12
CA ALA A 55 -5.57 -5.44 9.40
C ALA A 55 -5.35 -4.24 10.34
N LEU A 56 -6.18 -4.09 11.37
CA LEU A 56 -6.06 -3.03 12.36
C LEU A 56 -4.77 -3.16 13.20
N ILE A 57 -4.38 -4.38 13.56
CA ILE A 57 -3.10 -4.61 14.28
C ILE A 57 -1.92 -4.09 13.45
N THR A 58 -1.86 -4.44 12.15
CA THR A 58 -0.79 -3.94 11.28
C THR A 58 -0.79 -2.42 11.14
N TYR A 59 -1.98 -1.80 11.09
CA TYR A 59 -2.12 -0.35 11.05
C TYR A 59 -1.56 0.33 12.31
N GLU A 60 -1.89 -0.20 13.49
CA GLU A 60 -1.40 0.31 14.77
C GLU A 60 0.11 0.15 14.91
N GLU A 61 0.67 -0.98 14.50
CA GLU A 61 2.12 -1.21 14.47
C GLU A 61 2.85 -0.22 13.55
N CYS A 62 2.27 0.05 12.37
CA CYS A 62 2.81 1.02 11.42
C CYS A 62 2.79 2.44 11.99
N LEU A 63 1.67 2.84 12.61
CA LEU A 63 1.57 4.14 13.27
C LEU A 63 2.58 4.28 14.43
N GLU A 64 2.76 3.24 15.22
CA GLU A 64 3.67 3.26 16.36
C GLU A 64 5.13 3.38 15.92
N THR A 65 5.51 2.62 14.89
CA THR A 65 6.84 2.71 14.26
C THR A 65 7.09 4.09 13.66
N THR A 66 6.06 4.68 13.05
CA THR A 66 6.13 6.02 12.46
C THR A 66 6.26 7.11 13.53
N ARG A 67 5.56 6.97 14.66
CA ARG A 67 5.64 7.93 15.78
C ARG A 67 6.99 7.91 16.49
N HIS A 68 7.65 6.76 16.50
CA HIS A 68 8.93 6.55 17.20
C HIS A 68 10.15 6.63 16.28
N SER A 69 9.97 6.71 14.96
CA SER A 69 11.06 7.03 14.04
C SER A 69 11.31 8.53 14.03
N PRO A 70 12.49 9.01 14.44
CA PRO A 70 12.90 10.37 14.10
C PRO A 70 12.97 10.46 12.57
N GLU A 71 12.38 11.49 11.99
CA GLU A 71 12.62 11.83 10.57
C GLU A 71 14.13 11.85 10.29
N PRO A 72 14.60 11.27 9.17
CA PRO A 72 16.01 11.33 8.77
C PRO A 72 16.48 12.74 8.39
#